data_AF-A0A934UUX8-F1
#
_entry.id   AF-A0A934UUX8-F1
#
_cell.length_a   1.000
_cell.length_b   1.000
_cell.length_c   1.000
_cell.angle_alpha   90.00
_cell.angle_beta   90.00
_cell.angle_gamma   90.00
#
_symmetry.space_group_name_H-M   'P 1'
#
loop_
_entity.id
_entity.type
_entity.pdbx_description
1 polymer ?
#
loop_
_entity_poly.entity_id
_entity_poly.type
_entity_poly.pdbx_seq_one_letter_code
_entity_poly.pdbx_strand_id
1 'polypeptide(L)'
;MSEMSIEANSDQINAEDFLEGPQTVTVTGKLRGNAEQPVWFEIAEFPGRTYRPGKTMRRLMVAAWGPNPSDYTGRRMTLYNDPEVRFGKNAVGGIRISHMSHITAPVTVNLMVSRGKRAPFTVQPLRDAPVASLAPDGWQDDVAACESVEDLTEFYEMASGAGWWGPEIAAACTARKAEFQ
;
A
#
# COMPACT_ATOMS: atom_id res chain seq x y z
N MET A 1 22.85 -15.57 -13.93
CA MET A 1 22.46 -16.59 -12.93
C MET A 1 23.12 -16.16 -11.64
N SER A 2 22.39 -15.47 -10.77
CA SER A 2 22.91 -15.03 -9.47
C SER A 2 22.13 -15.79 -8.41
N GLU A 3 22.82 -16.72 -7.74
CA GLU A 3 22.37 -17.42 -6.54
C GLU A 3 22.09 -16.42 -5.41
N MET A 4 20.83 -16.29 -4.99
CA MET A 4 20.47 -15.66 -3.70
C MET A 4 20.38 -16.75 -2.62
N SER A 5 21.52 -17.03 -1.98
CA SER A 5 21.74 -18.08 -0.97
C SER A 5 21.02 -17.89 0.39
N ILE A 6 20.12 -16.91 0.51
CA ILE A 6 19.43 -16.54 1.77
C ILE A 6 17.91 -16.57 1.66
N GLU A 7 17.36 -16.81 0.47
CA GLU A 7 15.93 -17.05 0.31
C GLU A 7 15.61 -18.46 0.82
N ALA A 8 15.02 -18.55 2.01
CA ALA A 8 14.36 -19.79 2.41
C ALA A 8 13.32 -20.12 1.33
N ASN A 9 13.34 -21.35 0.80
CA ASN A 9 12.34 -21.89 -0.14
C ASN A 9 10.94 -21.89 0.53
N SER A 10 10.34 -20.72 0.62
CA SER A 10 9.11 -20.46 1.33
C SER A 10 8.14 -19.84 0.35
N ASP A 11 6.97 -20.47 0.25
CA ASP A 11 5.81 -20.00 -0.50
C ASP A 11 5.10 -18.80 0.17
N GLN A 12 5.74 -18.23 1.19
CA GLN A 12 5.25 -17.15 2.01
C GLN A 12 6.22 -15.97 2.03
N ILE A 13 5.66 -14.76 1.99
CA ILE A 13 6.37 -13.50 2.26
C ILE A 13 6.63 -13.38 3.78
N ASN A 14 7.86 -13.05 4.15
CA ASN A 14 8.35 -12.95 5.52
C ASN A 14 8.73 -11.52 5.87
N ALA A 15 9.03 -11.27 7.15
CA ALA A 15 9.33 -9.93 7.62
C ALA A 15 10.67 -9.41 7.08
N GLU A 16 11.60 -10.31 6.79
CA GLU A 16 12.93 -10.01 6.25
C GLU A 16 12.86 -9.39 4.85
N ASP A 17 11.82 -9.69 4.07
CA ASP A 17 11.63 -9.12 2.73
C ASP A 17 11.41 -7.59 2.76
N PHE A 18 11.08 -7.02 3.93
CA PHE A 18 10.82 -5.59 4.12
C PHE A 18 11.89 -4.89 4.97
N LEU A 19 13.10 -5.45 5.05
CA LEU A 19 14.22 -4.83 5.78
C LEU A 19 14.73 -3.55 5.09
N GLU A 20 14.65 -3.49 3.77
CA GLU A 20 15.04 -2.31 2.98
C GLU A 20 14.02 -1.16 3.10
N GLY A 21 12.79 -1.49 3.50
CA GLY A 21 11.75 -0.51 3.80
C GLY A 21 10.34 -1.02 3.52
N PRO A 22 9.34 -0.16 3.76
CA PRO A 22 7.95 -0.44 3.39
C PRO A 22 7.80 -0.58 1.87
N GLN A 23 7.01 -1.55 1.43
CA GLN A 23 6.70 -1.79 0.02
C GLN A 23 5.19 -1.84 -0.21
N THR A 24 4.74 -1.11 -1.22
CA THR A 24 3.35 -1.18 -1.67
C THR A 24 3.15 -2.40 -2.55
N VAL A 25 2.12 -3.17 -2.23
CA VAL A 25 1.80 -4.42 -2.89
C VAL A 25 0.36 -4.47 -3.37
N THR A 26 0.11 -5.26 -4.42
CA THR A 26 -1.18 -5.42 -5.09
C THR A 26 -1.68 -6.85 -4.91
N VAL A 27 -2.90 -7.01 -4.41
CA VAL A 27 -3.54 -8.32 -4.27
C VAL A 27 -4.03 -8.80 -5.64
N THR A 28 -3.49 -9.91 -6.13
CA THR A 28 -3.88 -10.49 -7.44
C THR A 28 -4.86 -11.64 -7.30
N GLY A 29 -4.91 -12.26 -6.12
CA GLY A 29 -5.73 -13.42 -5.89
C GLY A 29 -5.78 -13.81 -4.42
N LYS A 30 -6.65 -14.77 -4.13
CA LYS A 30 -6.88 -15.28 -2.78
C LYS A 30 -6.88 -16.80 -2.81
N LEU A 31 -6.05 -17.37 -1.94
CA LEU A 31 -6.01 -18.80 -1.69
C LEU A 31 -6.64 -19.13 -0.33
N ARG A 32 -7.21 -20.33 -0.24
CA ARG A 32 -7.68 -20.89 1.03
C ARG A 32 -6.46 -21.32 1.84
N GLY A 33 -6.35 -20.78 3.05
CA GLY A 33 -5.30 -21.20 3.97
C GLY A 33 -5.77 -22.27 4.97
N ASN A 34 -5.09 -22.35 6.12
CA ASN A 34 -5.32 -23.36 7.16
C ASN A 34 -6.21 -22.84 8.32
N ALA A 35 -6.42 -23.65 9.36
CA ALA A 35 -7.27 -23.29 10.51
C ALA A 35 -6.81 -22.01 11.24
N GLU A 36 -5.50 -21.78 11.34
CA GLU A 36 -4.93 -20.61 12.01
C GLU A 36 -4.89 -19.37 11.12
N GLN A 37 -4.58 -19.57 9.84
CA GLN A 37 -4.46 -18.57 8.78
C GLN A 37 -5.35 -18.98 7.59
N PRO A 38 -6.67 -18.74 7.66
CA PRO A 38 -7.66 -19.24 6.70
C PRO A 38 -7.63 -18.54 5.35
N VAL A 39 -6.89 -17.44 5.23
CA VAL A 39 -6.83 -16.63 4.00
C VAL A 39 -5.38 -16.29 3.71
N TRP A 40 -4.94 -16.60 2.50
CA TRP A 40 -3.66 -16.20 1.94
C TRP A 40 -3.92 -15.35 0.70
N PHE A 41 -3.10 -14.34 0.50
CA PHE A 41 -3.22 -13.41 -0.62
C PHE A 41 -2.03 -13.58 -1.55
N GLU A 42 -2.32 -13.75 -2.84
CA GLU A 42 -1.31 -13.68 -3.89
C GLU A 42 -1.00 -12.21 -4.17
N ILE A 43 0.28 -11.91 -4.33
CA ILE A 43 0.79 -10.55 -4.40
C ILE A 43 1.54 -10.37 -5.72
N ALA A 44 1.22 -9.33 -6.49
CA ALA A 44 1.83 -9.08 -7.79
C ALA A 44 3.35 -8.92 -7.73
N GLU A 45 3.82 -8.21 -6.70
CA GLU A 45 5.22 -7.82 -6.51
C GLU A 45 6.07 -8.96 -5.93
N PHE A 46 5.43 -10.04 -5.48
CA PHE A 46 6.08 -11.25 -4.96
C PHE A 46 5.51 -12.49 -5.66
N PRO A 47 5.77 -12.65 -6.97
CA PRO A 47 5.19 -13.75 -7.75
C PRO A 47 5.60 -15.12 -7.19
N GLY A 48 4.62 -16.01 -7.00
CA GLY A 48 4.83 -17.34 -6.43
C GLY A 48 4.91 -17.39 -4.90
N ARG A 49 4.87 -16.25 -4.21
CA ARG A 49 4.81 -16.17 -2.74
C ARG A 49 3.50 -15.52 -2.30
N THR A 50 3.04 -15.91 -1.11
CA THR A 50 1.77 -15.45 -0.55
C THR A 50 1.95 -14.60 0.69
N TYR A 51 1.16 -13.54 0.80
CA TYR A 51 0.99 -12.81 2.05
C TYR A 51 -0.01 -13.55 2.96
N ARG A 52 0.45 -13.93 4.15
CA ARG A 52 -0.36 -14.65 5.15
C ARG A 52 -0.60 -13.77 6.38
N PRO A 53 -1.65 -12.93 6.38
CA PRO A 53 -1.85 -11.97 7.46
C PRO A 53 -2.18 -12.64 8.79
N GLY A 54 -1.50 -12.19 9.84
CA GLY A 54 -1.81 -12.55 11.22
C GLY A 54 -3.24 -12.14 11.61
N LYS A 55 -3.77 -12.74 12.70
CA LYS A 55 -5.16 -12.49 13.16
C LYS A 55 -5.49 -11.00 13.32
N THR A 56 -4.52 -10.24 13.82
CA THR A 56 -4.65 -8.81 14.04
C THR A 56 -4.74 -8.04 12.72
N MET A 57 -3.87 -8.35 11.75
CA MET A 57 -3.91 -7.72 10.42
C MET A 57 -5.15 -8.12 9.63
N ARG A 58 -5.66 -9.35 9.77
CA ARG A 58 -6.95 -9.74 9.18
C ARG A 58 -8.11 -8.90 9.71
N ARG A 59 -8.16 -8.60 11.01
CA ARG A 59 -9.20 -7.73 11.59
C ARG A 59 -9.13 -6.32 11.02
N LEU A 60 -7.92 -5.82 10.81
CA LEU A 60 -7.67 -4.52 10.18
C LEU A 60 -8.16 -4.50 8.73
N MET A 61 -7.83 -5.54 7.94
CA MET A 61 -8.31 -5.67 6.57
C MET A 61 -9.83 -5.76 6.50
N VAL A 62 -10.47 -6.50 7.42
CA VAL A 62 -11.94 -6.57 7.48
C VAL A 62 -12.57 -5.22 7.83
N ALA A 63 -11.95 -4.45 8.74
CA ALA A 63 -12.42 -3.12 9.11
C ALA A 63 -12.27 -2.11 7.95
N ALA A 64 -11.21 -2.24 7.13
CA ALA A 64 -10.93 -1.34 6.02
C ALA A 64 -11.68 -1.72 4.73
N TRP A 65 -11.72 -3.01 4.39
CA TRP A 65 -12.18 -3.51 3.09
C TRP A 65 -13.46 -4.35 3.14
N GLY A 66 -13.99 -4.61 4.34
CA GLY A 66 -15.16 -5.45 4.54
C GLY A 66 -14.82 -6.92 4.73
N PRO A 67 -15.81 -7.77 5.10
CA PRO A 67 -15.59 -9.13 5.55
C PRO A 67 -15.27 -10.14 4.44
N ASN A 68 -15.45 -9.78 3.17
CA ASN A 68 -15.29 -10.69 2.05
C ASN A 68 -13.89 -10.56 1.42
N PRO A 69 -12.98 -11.51 1.65
CA PRO A 69 -11.61 -11.44 1.13
C PRO A 69 -11.51 -11.61 -0.39
N SER A 70 -12.56 -12.11 -1.05
CA SER A 70 -12.56 -12.24 -2.52
C SER A 70 -12.60 -10.87 -3.21
N ASP A 71 -13.15 -9.85 -2.53
CA ASP A 71 -13.30 -8.49 -3.06
C ASP A 71 -12.00 -7.67 -2.96
N TYR A 72 -10.94 -8.26 -2.42
CA TYR A 72 -9.66 -7.58 -2.20
C TYR A 72 -8.78 -7.59 -3.43
N THR A 73 -9.09 -8.44 -4.43
CA THR A 73 -8.37 -8.48 -5.71
C THR A 73 -8.36 -7.11 -6.37
N GLY A 74 -7.19 -6.68 -6.85
CA GLY A 74 -6.95 -5.34 -7.41
C GLY A 74 -6.70 -4.25 -6.37
N ARG A 75 -6.94 -4.51 -5.08
CA ARG A 75 -6.62 -3.54 -4.01
C ARG A 75 -5.16 -3.61 -3.63
N ARG A 76 -4.63 -2.45 -3.28
CA ARG A 76 -3.24 -2.22 -2.87
C ARG A 76 -3.10 -1.92 -1.39
N MET A 77 -1.98 -2.33 -0.79
CA MET A 77 -1.61 -2.00 0.59
C MET A 77 -0.10 -1.86 0.74
N THR A 78 0.36 -1.04 1.68
CA THR A 78 1.79 -0.91 2.00
C THR A 78 2.14 -1.80 3.18
N LEU A 79 2.99 -2.79 2.94
CA LEU A 79 3.52 -3.72 3.92
C LEU A 79 4.88 -3.24 4.45
N TYR A 80 5.14 -3.46 5.73
CA TYR A 80 6.43 -3.13 6.34
C TYR A 80 6.78 -4.12 7.45
N ASN A 81 8.07 -4.24 7.76
CA ASN A 81 8.55 -4.99 8.91
C ASN A 81 8.41 -4.14 10.19
N ASP A 82 7.59 -4.60 11.13
CA ASP A 82 7.51 -4.05 12.48
C ASP A 82 8.38 -4.90 13.43
N PRO A 83 9.56 -4.41 13.84
CA PRO A 83 10.47 -5.17 14.70
C PRO A 83 9.92 -5.38 16.12
N GLU A 84 8.90 -4.62 16.54
CA GLU A 84 8.29 -4.75 17.87
C GLU A 84 7.27 -5.89 17.96
N VAL A 85 6.92 -6.53 16.84
CA VAL A 85 6.02 -7.69 16.85
C VAL A 85 6.67 -8.85 17.60
N ARG A 86 5.96 -9.34 18.62
CA ARG A 86 6.42 -10.41 19.50
C ARG A 86 5.69 -11.72 19.25
N PHE A 87 6.45 -12.81 19.29
CA PHE A 87 5.93 -14.16 19.41
C PHE A 87 6.39 -14.75 20.74
N GLY A 88 5.44 -15.00 21.64
CA GLY A 88 5.75 -15.35 23.03
C GLY A 88 6.50 -14.22 23.75
N LYS A 89 7.71 -14.50 24.23
CA LYS A 89 8.56 -13.50 24.92
C LYS A 89 9.51 -12.76 23.95
N ASN A 90 9.71 -13.28 22.75
CA ASN A 90 10.74 -12.81 21.82
C ASN A 90 10.15 -11.81 20.82
N ALA A 91 10.87 -10.72 20.56
CA ALA A 91 10.59 -9.82 19.43
C ALA A 91 11.22 -10.46 18.19
N VAL A 92 10.36 -11.01 17.33
CA VAL A 92 10.78 -11.74 16.12
C VAL A 92 10.54 -10.93 14.85
N GLY A 93 9.95 -9.74 14.98
CA GLY A 93 9.49 -8.97 13.84
C GLY A 93 8.18 -9.50 13.27
N GLY A 94 7.57 -8.73 12.38
CA GLY A 94 6.32 -9.15 11.75
C GLY A 94 5.81 -8.15 10.75
N ILE A 95 5.14 -8.67 9.71
CA ILE A 95 4.59 -7.84 8.64
C ILE A 95 3.34 -7.11 9.15
N ARG A 96 3.34 -5.79 9.05
CA ARG A 96 2.18 -4.94 9.31
C ARG A 96 1.81 -4.10 8.09
N ILE A 97 0.61 -3.52 8.13
CA ILE A 97 0.05 -2.70 7.07
C ILE A 97 0.03 -1.24 7.53
N SER A 98 0.64 -0.33 6.78
CA SER A 98 0.62 1.12 7.09
C SER A 98 -0.41 1.89 6.28
N HIS A 99 -0.60 1.49 5.01
CA HIS A 99 -1.51 2.16 4.07
C HIS A 99 -2.37 1.13 3.33
N MET A 100 -3.61 1.48 3.00
CA MET A 100 -4.52 0.64 2.21
C MET A 100 -5.29 1.50 1.21
N SER A 101 -5.42 1.04 -0.03
CA SER A 101 -6.27 1.68 -1.05
C SER A 101 -7.76 1.48 -0.73
N HIS A 102 -8.67 2.11 -1.47
CA HIS A 102 -10.12 1.89 -1.32
C HIS A 102 -10.67 2.19 0.09
N ILE A 103 -10.00 3.08 0.83
CA ILE A 103 -10.50 3.74 2.03
C ILE A 103 -10.33 5.25 1.84
N THR A 104 -11.33 6.03 2.22
CA THR A 104 -11.33 7.50 2.02
C THR A 104 -10.78 8.26 3.22
N ALA A 105 -10.71 7.61 4.38
CA ALA A 105 -10.25 8.19 5.65
C ALA A 105 -9.43 7.17 6.45
N PRO A 106 -8.60 7.64 7.41
CA PRO A 106 -7.81 6.75 8.25
C PRO A 106 -8.69 5.77 9.04
N VAL A 107 -8.32 4.49 9.00
CA VAL A 107 -9.04 3.42 9.71
C VAL A 107 -8.28 3.06 10.96
N THR A 108 -8.88 3.27 12.14
CA THR A 108 -8.28 2.92 13.43
C THR A 108 -8.94 1.69 14.03
N VAL A 109 -8.12 0.68 14.37
CA VAL A 109 -8.57 -0.55 15.04
C VAL A 109 -7.78 -0.74 16.33
N ASN A 110 -8.49 -1.06 17.42
CA ASN A 110 -7.85 -1.35 18.70
C ASN A 110 -7.23 -2.75 18.69
N LEU A 111 -5.93 -2.84 18.44
CA LEU A 111 -5.16 -4.08 18.38
C LEU A 111 -4.69 -4.49 19.77
N MET A 112 -4.55 -5.79 20.01
CA MET A 112 -3.91 -6.30 21.21
C MET A 112 -2.39 -6.27 21.00
N VAL A 113 -1.68 -5.47 21.78
CA VAL A 113 -0.21 -5.34 21.70
C VAL A 113 0.47 -6.34 22.64
N SER A 114 -0.14 -6.56 23.82
CA SER A 114 0.27 -7.59 24.77
C SER A 114 -0.95 -8.11 25.52
N ARG A 115 -0.78 -9.20 26.29
CA ARG A 115 -1.87 -9.79 27.09
C ARG A 115 -2.51 -8.72 27.98
N GLY A 116 -3.77 -8.40 27.74
CA GLY A 116 -4.53 -7.40 28.50
C GLY A 116 -4.33 -5.94 28.07
N LYS A 117 -3.40 -5.63 27.16
CA LYS A 117 -3.15 -4.27 26.66
C LYS A 117 -3.58 -4.14 25.21
N ARG A 118 -4.53 -3.24 24.96
CA ARG A 118 -4.95 -2.84 23.61
C ARG A 118 -4.47 -1.43 23.33
N ALA A 119 -4.05 -1.18 22.10
CA ALA A 119 -3.69 0.15 21.63
C ALA A 119 -4.37 0.41 20.28
N PRO A 120 -4.74 1.67 19.98
CA PRO A 120 -5.21 2.03 18.65
C PRO A 120 -4.07 1.82 17.64
N PHE A 121 -4.41 1.25 16.49
CA PHE A 121 -3.54 1.15 15.34
C PHE A 121 -4.27 1.74 14.14
N THR A 122 -3.66 2.72 13.51
CA THR A 122 -4.26 3.50 12.43
C THR A 122 -3.57 3.15 11.12
N VAL A 123 -4.38 2.80 10.13
CA VAL A 123 -3.96 2.69 8.73
C VAL A 123 -4.40 3.94 7.99
N GLN A 124 -3.49 4.48 7.19
CA GLN A 124 -3.76 5.64 6.36
C GLN A 124 -4.33 5.21 5.00
N PRO A 125 -5.16 6.04 4.35
CA PRO A 125 -5.48 5.87 2.95
C PRO A 125 -4.19 5.79 2.13
N LEU A 126 -4.04 4.73 1.35
CA LEU A 126 -3.12 4.70 0.23
C LEU A 126 -3.78 5.56 -0.83
N ARG A 127 -3.30 6.80 -0.97
CA ARG A 127 -3.64 7.61 -2.14
C ARG A 127 -3.26 6.79 -3.36
N ASP A 128 -4.12 6.77 -4.37
CA ASP A 128 -3.73 6.14 -5.62
C ASP A 128 -2.45 6.82 -6.06
N ALA A 129 -1.34 6.06 -6.08
CA ALA A 129 -0.11 6.60 -6.59
C ALA A 129 -0.41 7.06 -8.03
N PRO A 130 -0.22 8.35 -8.35
CA PRO A 130 0.09 8.70 -9.72
C PRO A 130 1.34 7.88 -10.08
N VAL A 131 1.36 7.35 -11.30
CA VAL A 131 2.56 6.79 -11.89
C VAL A 131 3.67 7.81 -11.70
N ALA A 132 4.72 7.45 -10.96
CA ALA A 132 5.89 8.28 -10.61
C ALA A 132 5.92 9.76 -11.10
N SER A 133 5.45 10.72 -10.30
CA SER A 133 6.24 11.92 -9.91
C SER A 133 5.51 12.76 -8.85
N LEU A 134 6.27 13.43 -7.96
CA LEU A 134 5.80 14.56 -7.13
C LEU A 134 6.62 15.80 -7.53
N ALA A 135 6.73 16.00 -8.84
CA ALA A 135 7.87 16.50 -9.61
C ALA A 135 8.67 17.72 -9.11
N PRO A 136 9.98 17.71 -9.43
CA PRO A 136 10.49 18.72 -10.38
C PRO A 136 10.95 18.20 -11.75
N ASP A 137 11.19 16.89 -11.95
CA ASP A 137 11.72 16.35 -13.22
C ASP A 137 10.72 15.48 -14.03
N GLY A 138 9.51 15.22 -13.51
CA GLY A 138 8.52 14.34 -14.17
C GLY A 138 7.10 14.90 -14.20
N TRP A 139 6.92 16.22 -14.06
CA TRP A 139 5.59 16.84 -14.03
C TRP A 139 4.88 16.75 -15.38
N GLN A 140 5.63 16.58 -16.47
CA GLN A 140 5.09 16.47 -17.82
C GLN A 140 4.24 15.20 -17.97
N ASP A 141 4.68 14.09 -17.37
CA ASP A 141 3.94 12.82 -17.41
C ASP A 141 2.65 12.93 -16.59
N ASP A 142 2.70 13.62 -15.44
CA ASP A 142 1.51 13.87 -14.61
C ASP A 142 0.47 14.73 -15.35
N VAL A 143 0.91 15.80 -16.03
CA VAL A 143 0.02 16.65 -16.85
C VAL A 143 -0.54 15.85 -18.04
N ALA A 144 0.28 15.01 -18.68
CA ALA A 144 -0.18 14.17 -19.78
C ALA A 144 -1.19 13.10 -19.34
N ALA A 145 -1.06 12.60 -18.10
CA ALA A 145 -1.95 11.61 -17.51
C ALA A 145 -3.31 12.18 -17.07
N CYS A 146 -3.45 13.50 -16.92
CA CYS A 146 -4.76 14.12 -16.70
C CYS A 146 -5.70 13.77 -17.87
N GLU A 147 -6.91 13.30 -17.57
CA GLU A 147 -7.95 12.95 -18.54
C GLU A 147 -9.14 13.92 -18.47
N SER A 148 -9.16 14.80 -17.47
CA SER A 148 -10.23 15.76 -17.26
C SER A 148 -9.73 17.14 -16.77
N VAL A 149 -10.63 18.13 -16.83
CA VAL A 149 -10.38 19.47 -16.24
C VAL A 149 -10.31 19.40 -14.71
N GLU A 150 -10.99 18.43 -14.09
CA GLU A 150 -10.95 18.19 -12.65
C GLU A 150 -9.56 17.71 -12.23
N ASP A 151 -8.97 16.76 -12.96
CA ASP A 151 -7.60 16.26 -12.73
C ASP A 151 -6.57 17.39 -12.82
N LEU A 152 -6.73 18.30 -13.80
CA LEU A 152 -5.86 19.48 -13.95
C LEU A 152 -6.02 20.46 -12.78
N THR A 153 -7.20 20.52 -12.18
CA THR A 153 -7.47 21.36 -10.99
C THR A 153 -6.76 20.77 -9.77
N GLU A 154 -6.89 19.46 -9.54
CA GLU A 154 -6.21 18.76 -8.46
C GLU A 154 -4.68 18.87 -8.60
N PHE A 155 -4.16 18.73 -9.82
CA PHE A 155 -2.76 18.91 -10.11
C PHE A 155 -2.26 20.32 -9.79
N TYR A 156 -3.05 21.36 -10.13
CA TYR A 156 -2.74 22.75 -9.77
C TYR A 156 -2.67 22.96 -8.25
N GLU A 157 -3.64 22.43 -7.49
CA GLU A 157 -3.68 22.57 -6.03
C GLU A 157 -2.48 21.90 -5.37
N MET A 158 -2.10 20.72 -5.85
CA MET A 158 -0.90 20.02 -5.42
C MET A 158 0.37 20.83 -5.70
N ALA A 159 0.56 21.25 -6.95
CA ALA A 159 1.74 21.99 -7.39
C ALA A 159 1.91 23.33 -6.66
N SER A 160 0.81 24.04 -6.46
CA SER A 160 0.78 25.31 -5.74
C SER A 160 1.03 25.12 -4.24
N GLY A 161 0.40 24.11 -3.63
CA GLY A 161 0.60 23.78 -2.22
C GLY A 161 2.02 23.30 -1.90
N ALA A 162 2.67 22.66 -2.86
CA ALA A 162 4.06 22.19 -2.74
C ALA A 162 5.11 23.23 -3.17
N GLY A 163 4.69 24.39 -3.69
CA GLY A 163 5.58 25.54 -3.94
C GLY A 163 6.45 25.43 -5.18
N TRP A 164 6.16 24.52 -6.11
CA TRP A 164 6.89 24.34 -7.37
C TRP A 164 6.07 24.72 -8.61
N TRP A 165 4.86 25.28 -8.44
CA TRP A 165 4.10 25.85 -9.55
C TRP A 165 4.89 26.95 -10.28
N GLY A 166 4.93 26.85 -11.61
CA GLY A 166 5.69 27.76 -12.46
C GLY A 166 5.03 27.97 -13.83
N PRO A 167 5.54 28.93 -14.62
CA PRO A 167 4.97 29.29 -15.91
C PRO A 167 4.99 28.15 -16.94
N GLU A 168 6.01 27.28 -16.90
CA GLU A 168 6.11 26.12 -17.80
C GLU A 168 5.01 25.08 -17.54
N ILE A 169 4.77 24.78 -16.26
CA ILE A 169 3.73 23.86 -15.81
C ILE A 169 2.34 24.42 -16.16
N ALA A 170 2.12 25.71 -15.92
CA ALA A 170 0.88 26.40 -16.28
C ALA A 170 0.57 26.33 -17.79
N ALA A 171 1.60 26.51 -18.62
CA ALA A 171 1.47 26.42 -20.07
C ALA A 171 1.10 25.00 -20.53
N ALA A 172 1.71 23.97 -19.95
CA ALA A 172 1.40 22.58 -20.26
C ALA A 172 -0.01 22.17 -19.83
N CYS A 173 -0.45 22.56 -18.62
CA CYS A 173 -1.83 22.33 -18.18
C CYS A 173 -2.85 23.01 -19.10
N THR A 174 -2.52 24.20 -19.62
CA THR A 174 -3.37 24.92 -20.58
C THR A 174 -3.45 24.17 -21.92
N ALA A 175 -2.31 23.67 -22.42
CA ALA A 175 -2.27 22.86 -23.63
C ALA A 175 -3.09 21.58 -23.50
N ARG A 176 -2.91 20.84 -22.40
CA ARG A 176 -3.67 19.62 -22.11
C ARG A 176 -5.16 19.90 -21.98
N LYS A 177 -5.54 20.99 -21.31
CA LYS A 177 -6.95 21.41 -21.19
C LYS A 177 -7.62 21.65 -22.54
N ALA A 178 -6.88 22.16 -23.53
CA ALA A 178 -7.40 22.41 -24.87
C ALA A 178 -7.71 21.11 -25.64
N GLU A 179 -7.09 19.99 -25.27
CA GLU A 179 -7.37 18.67 -25.88
C GLU A 179 -8.68 18.06 -25.40
N PHE A 180 -9.26 18.55 -24.30
CA PHE A 180 -10.54 18.10 -23.77
C PHE A 180 -11.76 18.82 -24.37
N GLN A 181 -11.54 19.75 -25.32
CA GLN A 181 -12.57 20.53 -26.00
C GLN A 181 -12.85 20.00 -27.42
#